data_AF-A0A832SKV8-F1
#
_entry.id   AF-A0A832SKV8-F1
#
_cell.length_a   1.000
_cell.length_b   1.000
_cell.length_c   1.000
_cell.angle_alpha   90.00
_cell.angle_beta   90.00
_cell.angle_gamma   90.00
#
_symmetry.space_group_name_H-M   'P 1'
#
loop_
_entity.id
_entity.type
_entity.pdbx_description
1 polymer ?
#
loop_
_entity_poly.entity_id
_entity_poly.type
_entity_poly.pdbx_seq_one_letter_code
_entity_poly.pdbx_strand_id
1 'polypeptide(L)'
;MNKTMMEILACPIDKNYPLELFEIKEKDGVIIEGAIFCPKCSRFYPIMEEIPIMLPDDLRDKKHEIEFLKNNKDKLPEKIITKANPWHL
;
A
#
# COMPACT_ATOMS: atom_id res chain seq x y z
N MET A 1 -10.25 -1.63 5.69
CA MET A 1 -9.70 -2.93 5.28
C MET A 1 -9.57 -3.84 6.50
N ASN A 2 -10.16 -5.04 6.43
CA ASN A 2 -10.12 -6.01 7.53
C ASN A 2 -8.76 -6.73 7.55
N LYS A 3 -8.09 -6.77 8.72
CA LYS A 3 -6.76 -7.34 8.87
C LYS A 3 -6.68 -8.82 8.46
N THR A 4 -7.76 -9.59 8.62
CA THR A 4 -7.80 -11.00 8.22
C THR A 4 -7.64 -11.20 6.71
N MET A 5 -7.92 -10.18 5.89
CA MET A 5 -7.69 -10.24 4.44
C MET A 5 -6.20 -10.39 4.11
N MET A 6 -5.29 -9.92 4.96
CA MET A 6 -3.85 -10.04 4.74
C MET A 6 -3.37 -11.49 4.69
N GLU A 7 -4.15 -12.45 5.23
CA GLU A 7 -3.83 -13.88 5.19
C GLU A 7 -4.00 -14.49 3.80
N ILE A 8 -4.81 -13.87 2.94
CA ILE A 8 -5.14 -14.38 1.60
C ILE A 8 -4.61 -13.49 0.47
N LEU A 9 -4.25 -12.24 0.76
CA LEU A 9 -3.78 -11.28 -0.24
C LEU A 9 -2.33 -11.56 -0.65
N ALA A 10 -2.13 -11.72 -1.96
CA ALA A 10 -0.82 -11.81 -2.58
C ALA A 10 -0.63 -10.63 -3.56
N CYS A 11 0.62 -10.32 -3.89
CA CYS A 11 0.90 -9.24 -4.83
C CYS A 11 0.30 -9.56 -6.23
N PRO A 12 -0.47 -8.65 -6.85
CA PRO A 12 -1.08 -8.88 -8.16
C PRO A 12 -0.05 -9.02 -9.30
N ILE A 13 1.21 -8.61 -9.09
CA ILE A 13 2.25 -8.62 -10.12
C ILE A 13 3.08 -9.91 -10.08
N ASP A 14 3.59 -10.27 -8.91
CA ASP A 14 4.55 -11.38 -8.76
C ASP A 14 4.03 -12.54 -7.90
N LYS A 15 2.76 -12.45 -7.46
CA LYS A 15 2.07 -13.44 -6.61
C LYS A 15 2.77 -13.70 -5.27
N ASN A 16 3.65 -12.81 -4.83
CA ASN A 16 4.38 -12.98 -3.57
C ASN A 16 3.45 -12.87 -2.36
N TYR A 17 3.72 -13.72 -1.38
CA TYR A 17 3.12 -13.74 -0.06
C TYR A 17 4.22 -14.16 0.96
N PRO A 18 4.26 -13.59 2.18
CA PRO A 18 3.36 -12.57 2.70
C PRO A 18 3.65 -11.16 2.19
N LEU A 19 2.64 -10.29 2.27
CA LEU A 19 2.76 -8.85 2.06
C LEU A 19 2.94 -8.15 3.42
N GLU A 20 3.64 -7.02 3.41
CA GLU A 20 3.80 -6.19 4.60
C GLU A 20 2.69 -5.14 4.67
N LEU A 21 2.13 -4.93 5.85
CA LEU A 21 1.07 -3.94 6.09
C LEU A 21 1.60 -2.80 6.96
N PHE A 22 1.36 -1.57 6.53
CA PHE A 22 1.65 -0.34 7.26
C PHE A 22 0.35 0.38 7.56
N GLU A 23 0.02 0.46 8.85
CA GLU A 23 -1.23 1.04 9.32
C GLU A 23 -0.99 2.54 9.63
N ILE A 24 -1.78 3.41 9.00
CA ILE A 24 -1.71 4.87 9.20
C ILE A 24 -2.86 5.32 10.10
N LYS A 25 -4.07 4.80 9.84
CA LYS A 25 -5.28 5.09 10.61
C LYS A 25 -6.14 3.84 10.71
N GLU A 26 -6.48 3.47 11.93
CA GLU A 26 -7.36 2.33 12.25
C GLU A 26 -8.56 2.82 13.06
N LYS A 27 -9.71 2.19 12.85
CA LYS A 27 -10.91 2.35 13.68
C LYS A 27 -11.62 1.01 13.81
N ASP A 28 -11.91 0.60 15.04
CA ASP A 28 -12.71 -0.59 15.35
C ASP A 28 -12.22 -1.89 14.65
N GLY A 29 -10.89 -2.07 14.53
CA GLY A 29 -10.31 -3.23 13.84
C GLY A 29 -10.25 -3.12 12.32
N VAL A 30 -10.71 -2.01 11.75
CA VAL A 30 -10.72 -1.73 10.32
C VAL A 30 -9.68 -0.65 10.01
N ILE A 31 -8.78 -0.96 9.08
CA ILE A 31 -7.77 0.00 8.62
C ILE A 31 -8.43 0.95 7.64
N ILE A 32 -8.54 2.22 8.02
CA ILE A 32 -9.10 3.30 7.19
C ILE A 32 -8.07 3.77 6.18
N GLU A 33 -6.82 3.93 6.64
CA GLU A 33 -5.72 4.42 5.82
C GLU A 33 -4.45 3.63 6.14
N GLY A 34 -3.67 3.31 5.12
CA GLY A 34 -2.47 2.48 5.25
C GLY A 34 -1.81 2.21 3.91
N ALA A 35 -0.77 1.39 3.91
CA ALA A 35 -0.15 0.90 2.69
C ALA A 35 0.21 -0.59 2.84
N ILE A 36 0.03 -1.33 1.76
CA ILE A 36 0.51 -2.71 1.62
C ILE A 36 1.78 -2.67 0.78
N PHE A 37 2.82 -3.40 1.17
CA PHE A 37 4.09 -3.44 0.46
C PHE A 37 4.48 -4.88 0.11
N CYS A 38 4.89 -5.09 -1.12
CA CYS A 38 5.47 -6.36 -1.54
C CYS A 38 6.99 -6.34 -1.36
N PRO A 39 7.56 -7.16 -0.46
CA PRO A 39 9.01 -7.19 -0.23
C PRO A 39 9.80 -7.74 -1.43
N LYS A 40 9.16 -8.45 -2.35
CA LYS A 40 9.82 -9.07 -3.52
C LYS A 40 9.97 -8.11 -4.69
N CYS A 41 8.88 -7.51 -5.18
CA CYS A 41 8.95 -6.55 -6.29
C CYS A 41 9.01 -5.07 -5.87
N SER A 42 9.08 -4.80 -4.56
CA SER A 42 9.15 -3.45 -3.99
C SER A 42 7.98 -2.53 -4.36
N ARG A 43 6.83 -3.10 -4.75
CA ARG A 43 5.62 -2.30 -5.02
C ARG A 43 4.86 -2.02 -3.74
N PHE A 44 4.27 -0.84 -3.66
CA PHE A 44 3.28 -0.53 -2.64
C PHE A 44 1.88 -0.40 -3.24
N TYR A 45 0.86 -0.60 -2.41
CA TYR A 45 -0.55 -0.44 -2.72
C TYR A 45 -1.19 0.39 -1.60
N PRO A 46 -1.75 1.59 -1.90
CA PRO A 46 -2.36 2.41 -0.87
C PRO A 46 -3.69 1.81 -0.41
N ILE A 47 -4.01 2.00 0.86
CA ILE A 47 -5.33 1.76 1.44
C ILE A 47 -5.93 3.14 1.71
N MET A 48 -7.01 3.47 1.02
CA MET A 48 -7.72 4.74 1.16
C MET A 48 -9.19 4.45 1.37
N GLU A 49 -9.83 5.16 2.30
CA GLU A 49 -11.25 4.96 2.63
C GLU A 49 -11.58 3.49 2.90
N GLU A 50 -10.71 2.79 3.64
CA GLU A 50 -10.83 1.37 3.97
C GLU A 50 -10.64 0.40 2.79
N ILE A 51 -10.40 0.89 1.57
CA ILE A 51 -10.29 0.08 0.36
C ILE A 51 -8.81 -0.07 -0.05
N PRO A 52 -8.26 -1.31 -0.12
CA PRO A 52 -6.94 -1.54 -0.67
C PRO A 52 -6.95 -1.42 -2.20
N ILE A 53 -6.17 -0.49 -2.75
CA ILE A 53 -6.09 -0.24 -4.20
C ILE A 53 -4.93 -1.04 -4.78
N MET A 54 -5.23 -2.28 -5.19
CA MET A 54 -4.23 -3.24 -5.73
C MET A 54 -4.29 -3.34 -7.26
N LEU A 55 -4.21 -2.21 -7.94
CA LEU A 55 -4.26 -2.16 -9.41
C LEU A 55 -2.89 -2.52 -10.03
N PRO A 56 -2.89 -3.16 -11.22
CA PRO A 56 -1.70 -3.28 -12.05
C PRO A 56 -1.15 -1.91 -12.45
N ASP A 57 0.16 -1.83 -12.72
CA ASP A 57 0.86 -0.55 -12.94
C ASP A 57 0.22 0.32 -14.04
N ASP A 58 -0.28 -0.29 -15.12
CA ASP A 58 -0.91 0.42 -16.25
C ASP A 58 -2.24 1.12 -15.89
N LEU A 59 -2.86 0.72 -14.79
CA LEU A 59 -4.14 1.25 -14.31
C LEU A 59 -3.99 2.17 -13.10
N ARG A 60 -2.77 2.44 -12.65
CA ARG A 60 -2.50 3.28 -11.47
C ARG A 60 -2.49 4.76 -11.83
N ASP A 61 -3.16 5.57 -11.01
CA ASP A 61 -3.12 7.02 -11.13
C ASP A 61 -1.93 7.59 -10.36
N LYS A 62 -0.89 7.99 -11.10
CA LYS A 62 0.32 8.59 -10.54
C LYS A 62 0.03 9.81 -9.66
N LYS A 63 -0.93 10.65 -10.03
CA LYS A 63 -1.22 11.89 -9.30
C LYS A 63 -1.76 11.56 -7.92
N HIS A 64 -2.74 10.68 -7.84
CA HIS A 64 -3.33 10.26 -6.56
C HIS A 64 -2.32 9.56 -5.65
N GLU A 65 -1.44 8.72 -6.22
CA GLU A 65 -0.46 8.02 -5.41
C GLU A 65 0.65 8.92 -4.88
N ILE A 66 1.12 9.88 -5.68
CA ILE A 66 2.08 10.89 -5.21
C ILE A 66 1.43 11.76 -4.12
N GLU A 67 0.16 12.11 -4.24
CA GLU A 67 -0.57 12.85 -3.23
C GLU A 67 -0.72 12.05 -1.92
N PHE A 68 -1.08 10.77 -2.03
CA PHE A 68 -1.09 9.85 -0.89
C PHE A 68 0.26 9.77 -0.18
N LEU A 69 1.36 9.61 -0.93
CA LEU A 69 2.70 9.55 -0.38
C LEU A 69 3.09 10.85 0.32
N LYS A 70 2.73 12.01 -0.24
CA LYS A 70 3.00 13.32 0.38
C LYS A 70 2.24 13.50 1.70
N ASN A 71 0.95 13.15 1.71
CA ASN A 71 0.09 13.29 2.88
C ASN A 71 0.51 12.37 4.03
N ASN A 72 1.14 11.23 3.71
CA ASN A 72 1.51 10.20 4.68
C ASN A 72 3.02 10.01 4.84
N LYS A 73 3.83 10.96 4.35
CA LYS A 73 5.30 10.87 4.32
C LYS A 73 5.91 10.52 5.67
N ASP A 74 5.43 11.14 6.74
CA ASP A 74 5.99 10.99 8.09
C ASP A 74 5.54 9.71 8.80
N LYS A 75 4.51 9.04 8.28
CA LYS A 75 3.90 7.83 8.87
C LYS A 75 4.28 6.56 8.10
N LEU A 76 4.70 6.69 6.85
CA LEU A 76 5.12 5.59 6.02
C LEU A 76 6.62 5.30 6.20
N PRO A 77 7.04 4.04 6.08
CA PRO A 77 8.45 3.68 6.17
C PRO A 77 9.25 4.25 4.99
N GLU A 78 10.53 4.56 5.22
CA GLU A 78 11.43 5.14 4.23
C GLU A 78 11.49 4.33 2.93
N LYS A 79 11.40 2.99 3.02
CA LYS A 79 11.40 2.11 1.84
C LYS A 79 10.23 2.35 0.88
N ILE A 80 9.08 2.79 1.39
CA ILE A 80 7.93 3.16 0.55
C ILE A 80 8.16 4.55 -0.03
N ILE A 81 8.59 5.49 0.80
CA ILE A 81 8.77 6.88 0.39
C ILE A 81 9.87 7.07 -0.65
N THR A 82 10.96 6.30 -0.58
CA THR A 82 12.18 6.56 -1.38
C THR A 82 12.49 5.51 -2.43
N LYS A 83 11.93 4.29 -2.31
CA LYS A 83 12.37 3.12 -3.09
C LYS A 83 11.22 2.31 -3.69
N ALA A 84 9.96 2.67 -3.44
CA ALA A 84 8.86 1.87 -3.92
C ALA A 84 8.59 2.05 -5.41
N ASN A 85 8.09 0.97 -6.00
CA ASN A 85 7.54 0.93 -7.33
C ASN A 85 6.02 1.13 -7.29
N PRO A 86 5.42 1.66 -8.36
CA PRO A 86 6.09 2.33 -9.48
C PRO A 86 6.53 3.76 -9.13
N TRP A 87 5.92 4.36 -8.11
CA TRP A 87 6.15 5.76 -7.74
C TRP A 87 6.68 5.89 -6.31
N HIS A 88 7.57 6.84 -6.11
CA HIS A 88 8.14 7.26 -4.83
C HIS A 88 8.38 8.77 -4.88
N LEU A 89 8.64 9.39 -3.72
CA LEU A 89 8.89 10.83 -3.58
C LEU A 89 10.36 11.20 -3.81
#